data_AF-A0A7Y6BXZ4-F1
#
_entry.id   AF-A0A7Y6BXZ4-F1
#
_cell.length_a   1.000
_cell.length_b   1.000
_cell.length_c   1.000
_cell.angle_alpha   90.00
_cell.angle_beta   90.00
_cell.angle_gamma   90.00
#
_symmetry.space_group_name_H-M   'P 1'
#
loop_
_entity.id
_entity.type
_entity.pdbx_description
1 polymer ?
#
loop_
_entity_poly.entity_id
_entity_poly.type
_entity_poly.pdbx_seq_one_letter_code
_entity_poly.pdbx_strand_id
1 'polypeptide(L)'
;MRLILILMISTIIASGIMPSINPSSDNQKTDSRELQLQDMIVLSLLSHMEKKLEKAYANVLTSAPNLYPFDVDLLDIERVGGFRGFNFQITLEAYPTVGPHIVVGKDIFTYQISPSFNVKLIHYQHLEGPDKNAFPWNYSNLLK
;
A
#
# COMPACT_ATOMS: atom_id res chain seq x y z
N MET A 1 -22.80 -46.51 46.59
CA MET A 1 -21.34 -46.58 46.86
C MET A 1 -20.66 -47.10 45.61
N ARG A 2 -19.79 -46.30 44.97
CA ARG A 2 -18.75 -46.66 43.95
C ARG A 2 -19.28 -47.12 42.57
N LEU A 3 -19.21 -46.35 41.47
CA LEU A 3 -18.09 -45.89 40.62
C LEU A 3 -17.26 -47.02 39.97
N ILE A 4 -16.94 -46.86 38.66
CA ILE A 4 -16.09 -47.63 37.69
C ILE A 4 -16.96 -48.05 36.48
N LEU A 5 -17.04 -47.36 35.33
CA LEU A 5 -16.03 -47.06 34.28
C LEU A 5 -15.35 -48.31 33.70
N ILE A 6 -15.72 -48.74 32.47
CA ILE A 6 -14.93 -49.46 31.43
C ILE A 6 -15.88 -49.65 30.23
N LEU A 7 -15.71 -48.86 29.16
CA LEU A 7 -15.08 -49.23 27.88
C LEU A 7 -15.96 -50.10 26.97
N MET A 8 -16.71 -49.46 26.06
CA MET A 8 -17.13 -50.05 24.77
C MET A 8 -16.99 -48.98 23.69
N ILE A 9 -15.73 -48.81 23.25
CA ILE A 9 -15.35 -48.22 21.97
C ILE A 9 -15.54 -49.32 20.91
N SER A 10 -16.03 -48.93 19.72
CA SER A 10 -16.38 -49.76 18.54
C SER A 10 -17.90 -49.89 18.42
N THR A 11 -18.59 -49.10 17.60
CA THR A 11 -18.42 -49.01 16.15
C THR A 11 -18.93 -47.66 15.62
N ILE A 12 -18.04 -46.75 15.22
CA ILE A 12 -18.40 -45.65 14.29
C ILE A 12 -17.96 -46.13 12.91
N ILE A 13 -18.88 -46.81 12.24
CA ILE A 13 -18.71 -47.19 10.84
C ILE A 13 -18.83 -45.91 10.00
N ALA A 14 -17.80 -45.72 9.20
CA ALA A 14 -17.65 -44.74 8.14
C ALA A 14 -18.93 -44.55 7.31
N SER A 15 -19.60 -43.41 7.50
CA SER A 15 -20.32 -42.75 6.43
C SER A 15 -19.56 -41.47 6.11
N GLY A 16 -18.75 -41.54 5.05
CA GLY A 16 -17.98 -40.42 4.55
C GLY A 16 -18.90 -39.27 4.16
N ILE A 17 -18.96 -38.26 5.02
CA ILE A 17 -19.24 -36.90 4.60
C ILE A 17 -17.87 -36.28 4.45
N MET A 18 -17.30 -36.34 3.24
CA MET A 18 -16.25 -35.39 2.90
C MET A 18 -16.88 -34.00 3.08
N PRO A 19 -16.38 -33.14 3.98
CA PRO A 19 -16.71 -31.74 3.87
C PRO A 19 -16.22 -31.33 2.49
N SER A 20 -17.14 -30.88 1.63
CA SER A 20 -16.73 -30.11 0.46
C SER A 20 -15.89 -28.96 1.03
N ILE A 21 -14.58 -29.01 0.78
CA ILE A 21 -13.72 -27.85 0.94
C ILE A 21 -14.31 -26.86 -0.06
N ASN A 22 -15.20 -25.99 0.42
CA ASN A 22 -15.45 -24.74 -0.27
C ASN A 22 -14.07 -24.10 -0.34
N PRO A 23 -13.50 -23.85 -1.54
CA PRO A 23 -12.33 -23.01 -1.61
C PRO A 23 -12.70 -21.75 -0.83
N SER A 24 -11.99 -21.56 0.28
CA SER A 24 -12.14 -20.43 1.18
C SER A 24 -12.32 -19.19 0.34
N SER A 25 -13.46 -18.50 0.57
CA SER A 25 -13.86 -17.23 0.00
C SER A 25 -12.70 -16.53 -0.68
N ASP A 26 -12.78 -16.51 -2.01
CA ASP A 26 -11.96 -15.70 -2.89
C ASP A 26 -11.64 -14.36 -2.20
N ASN A 27 -10.35 -14.11 -1.94
CA ASN A 27 -9.84 -12.77 -1.62
C ASN A 27 -9.93 -11.90 -2.88
N GLN A 28 -11.10 -11.87 -3.53
CA GLN A 28 -11.42 -10.96 -4.59
C GLN A 28 -11.41 -9.57 -3.94
N LYS A 29 -10.34 -8.80 -4.22
CA LYS A 29 -10.34 -7.35 -4.03
C LYS A 29 -11.59 -6.84 -4.74
N THR A 30 -12.61 -6.52 -3.95
CA THR A 30 -13.88 -6.03 -4.46
C THR A 30 -13.68 -4.57 -4.84
N ASP A 31 -14.13 -4.20 -6.04
CA ASP A 31 -14.15 -2.81 -6.51
C ASP A 31 -15.17 -2.00 -5.69
N SER A 32 -14.77 -1.65 -4.48
CA SER A 32 -15.61 -0.98 -3.50
C SER A 32 -15.65 0.53 -3.76
N ARG A 33 -16.72 1.18 -3.32
CA ARG A 33 -16.82 2.63 -3.42
C ARG A 33 -15.69 3.35 -2.67
N GLU A 34 -15.27 2.79 -1.54
CA GLU A 34 -14.12 3.25 -0.76
C GLU A 34 -12.86 3.24 -1.63
N LEU A 35 -12.54 2.09 -2.24
CA LEU A 35 -11.35 1.92 -3.10
C LEU A 35 -11.36 2.90 -4.27
N GLN A 36 -12.49 3.06 -4.97
CA GLN A 36 -12.61 4.04 -6.07
C GLN A 36 -12.32 5.48 -5.60
N LEU A 37 -12.75 5.85 -4.40
CA LEU A 37 -12.46 7.18 -3.85
C LEU A 37 -10.99 7.32 -3.47
N GLN A 38 -10.37 6.28 -2.91
CA GLN A 38 -8.94 6.25 -2.62
C GLN A 38 -8.12 6.38 -3.91
N ASP A 39 -8.47 5.64 -4.96
CA ASP A 39 -7.82 5.71 -6.27
C ASP A 39 -7.96 7.11 -6.89
N MET A 40 -9.15 7.72 -6.80
CA MET A 40 -9.35 9.10 -7.25
C MET A 40 -8.45 10.09 -6.50
N ILE A 41 -8.24 9.91 -5.19
CA ILE A 41 -7.32 10.73 -4.39
C ILE A 41 -5.89 10.54 -4.87
N VAL A 42 -5.43 9.30 -5.02
CA VAL A 42 -4.08 8.97 -5.52
C VAL A 42 -3.86 9.61 -6.88
N LEU A 43 -4.79 9.43 -7.83
CA LEU A 43 -4.72 10.04 -9.16
C LEU A 43 -4.61 11.56 -9.12
N SER A 44 -5.33 12.22 -8.19
CA SER A 44 -5.29 13.67 -8.05
C SER A 44 -3.95 14.20 -7.49
N LEU A 45 -3.24 13.38 -6.72
CA LEU A 45 -2.00 13.76 -6.03
C LEU A 45 -0.73 13.27 -6.73
N LEU A 46 -0.84 12.30 -7.65
CA LEU A 46 0.29 11.61 -8.27
C LEU A 46 1.33 12.57 -8.86
N SER A 47 0.89 13.54 -9.68
CA SER A 47 1.80 14.50 -10.31
C SER A 47 2.54 15.42 -9.31
N HIS A 48 1.97 15.62 -8.12
CA HIS A 48 2.62 16.37 -7.05
C HIS A 48 3.68 15.54 -6.34
N MET A 49 3.47 14.22 -6.23
CA MET A 49 4.41 13.28 -5.64
C MET A 49 5.61 13.07 -6.56
N GLU A 50 5.38 12.82 -7.85
CA GLU A 50 6.42 12.64 -8.87
C GLU A 50 7.41 13.82 -8.91
N LYS A 51 6.90 15.07 -8.91
CA LYS A 51 7.73 16.29 -8.88
C LYS A 51 8.62 16.38 -7.64
N LYS A 52 8.18 15.83 -6.52
CA LYS A 52 8.96 15.82 -5.28
C LYS A 52 9.98 14.68 -5.30
N LEU A 53 9.60 13.51 -5.81
CA LEU A 53 10.48 12.35 -5.97
C LEU A 53 11.64 12.63 -6.93
N GLU A 54 11.39 13.30 -8.06
CA GLU A 54 12.44 13.73 -9.00
C GLU A 54 13.58 14.45 -8.26
N LYS A 55 13.23 15.38 -7.36
CA LYS A 55 14.21 16.14 -6.57
C LYS A 55 14.87 15.30 -5.48
N ALA A 56 14.10 14.42 -4.83
CA ALA A 56 14.60 13.60 -3.73
C ALA A 56 15.65 12.57 -4.20
N TYR A 57 15.44 11.99 -5.38
CA TYR A 57 16.29 10.93 -5.92
C TYR A 57 17.37 11.45 -6.89
N ALA A 58 17.39 12.75 -7.20
CA ALA A 58 18.33 13.35 -8.15
C ALA A 58 19.81 13.09 -7.84
N ASN A 59 20.18 12.84 -6.58
CA ASN A 59 21.57 12.58 -6.20
C ASN A 59 21.95 11.10 -6.19
N VAL A 60 20.98 10.18 -6.23
CA VAL A 60 21.21 8.73 -6.10
C VAL A 60 20.82 7.94 -7.35
N LEU A 61 19.98 8.51 -8.22
CA LEU A 61 19.57 7.91 -9.49
C LEU A 61 20.02 8.75 -10.69
N THR A 62 20.29 8.09 -11.82
CA THR A 62 20.66 8.77 -13.08
C THR A 62 19.45 9.36 -13.82
N SER A 63 18.25 8.84 -13.56
CA SER A 63 16.97 9.37 -14.02
C SER A 63 15.99 9.52 -12.87
N ALA A 64 14.97 10.38 -13.02
CA ALA A 64 13.88 10.45 -12.08
C ALA A 64 13.15 9.09 -12.00
N PRO A 65 12.71 8.65 -10.80
CA PRO A 65 11.88 7.46 -10.71
C PRO A 65 10.46 7.76 -11.18
N ASN A 66 9.80 6.72 -11.68
CA ASN A 66 8.37 6.72 -11.99
C ASN A 66 7.58 6.37 -10.73
N LEU A 67 6.30 6.79 -10.69
CA LEU A 67 5.38 6.40 -9.63
C LEU A 67 4.04 6.02 -10.27
N TYR A 68 3.62 4.76 -10.11
CA TYR A 68 2.34 4.30 -10.62
C TYR A 68 1.27 4.36 -9.51
N PRO A 69 -0.03 4.52 -9.85
CA PRO A 69 -1.08 4.58 -8.85
C PRO A 69 -1.14 3.37 -7.91
N PHE A 70 -0.82 2.17 -8.40
CA PHE A 70 -0.81 0.93 -7.60
C PHE A 70 0.43 0.79 -6.71
N ASP A 71 1.41 1.67 -6.84
CA ASP A 71 2.61 1.76 -5.98
C ASP A 71 2.43 2.82 -4.88
N VAL A 72 1.19 3.26 -4.64
CA VAL A 72 0.85 4.28 -3.64
C VAL A 72 -0.26 3.76 -2.73
N ASP A 73 0.02 3.75 -1.43
CA ASP A 73 -0.94 3.40 -0.40
C ASP A 73 -1.45 4.65 0.32
N LEU A 74 -2.77 4.74 0.49
CA LEU A 74 -3.39 5.73 1.35
C LEU A 74 -3.33 5.26 2.81
N LEU A 75 -2.56 5.97 3.64
CA LEU A 75 -2.40 5.62 5.05
C LEU A 75 -3.46 6.28 5.93
N ASP A 76 -3.78 7.56 5.69
CA ASP A 76 -4.71 8.31 6.53
C ASP A 76 -5.36 9.49 5.79
N ILE A 77 -6.59 9.82 6.20
CA ILE A 77 -7.31 11.04 5.79
C ILE A 77 -7.91 11.69 7.03
N GLU A 78 -7.40 12.87 7.37
CA GLU A 78 -7.93 13.68 8.45
C GLU A 78 -8.64 14.92 7.90
N ARG A 79 -9.80 15.25 8.47
CA ARG A 79 -10.46 16.53 8.22
C ARG A 79 -10.01 17.56 9.25
N VAL A 80 -9.36 18.62 8.79
CA VAL A 80 -8.93 19.74 9.63
C VAL A 80 -10.09 20.71 9.87
N GLY A 81 -10.35 21.03 11.13
CA GLY A 81 -11.33 22.06 11.51
C GLY A 81 -12.77 21.55 11.72
N GLY A 82 -12.97 20.25 11.84
CA GLY A 82 -14.24 19.66 12.30
C GLY A 82 -15.25 19.33 11.19
N PHE A 83 -16.46 18.94 11.62
CA PHE A 83 -17.47 18.33 10.75
C PHE A 83 -17.78 19.17 9.50
N ARG A 84 -17.72 18.53 8.34
CA ARG A 84 -18.08 19.07 7.02
C ARG A 84 -17.20 20.24 6.49
N GLY A 85 -16.05 20.53 7.10
CA GLY A 85 -15.06 21.45 6.53
C GLY A 85 -14.28 20.86 5.34
N PHE A 86 -13.89 21.67 4.35
CA PHE A 86 -13.21 21.20 3.13
C PHE A 86 -11.68 21.31 3.20
N ASN A 87 -11.12 21.19 4.40
CA ASN A 87 -9.68 21.18 4.61
C ASN A 87 -9.28 19.78 5.07
N PHE A 88 -8.45 19.10 4.29
CA PHE A 88 -8.05 17.72 4.54
C PHE A 88 -6.53 17.61 4.63
N GLN A 89 -6.06 16.74 5.52
CA GLN A 89 -4.71 16.20 5.48
C GLN A 89 -4.79 14.75 4.99
N ILE A 90 -3.93 14.41 4.06
CA ILE A 90 -3.90 13.10 3.39
C ILE A 90 -2.47 12.59 3.49
N THR A 91 -2.29 11.44 4.12
CA THR A 91 -0.99 10.79 4.26
C THR A 91 -0.91 9.60 3.32
N LEU A 92 0.13 9.57 2.49
CA LEU A 92 0.37 8.58 1.46
C LEU A 92 1.76 7.97 1.64
N GLU A 93 1.86 6.67 1.40
CA GLU A 93 3.11 5.94 1.28
C GLU A 93 3.33 5.59 -0.18
N ALA A 94 4.55 5.79 -0.68
CA ALA A 94 4.88 5.62 -2.08
C ALA A 94 6.11 4.74 -2.26
N TYR A 95 6.05 3.90 -3.29
CA TYR A 95 7.12 2.99 -3.69
C TYR A 95 7.60 3.36 -5.11
N PRO A 96 8.42 4.41 -5.26
CA PRO A 96 8.94 4.82 -6.57
C PRO A 96 9.70 3.68 -7.25
N THR A 97 9.62 3.62 -8.59
CA THR A 97 10.27 2.59 -9.39
C THR A 97 11.13 3.14 -10.54
N VAL A 98 12.08 2.35 -11.02
CA VAL A 98 12.83 2.60 -12.26
C VAL A 98 12.85 1.37 -13.17
N GLY A 99 13.12 1.57 -14.45
CA GLY A 99 13.23 0.47 -15.42
C GLY A 99 11.96 -0.39 -15.45
N PRO A 100 12.06 -1.73 -15.42
CA PRO A 100 10.91 -2.64 -15.43
C PRO A 100 10.26 -2.76 -14.03
N HIS A 101 9.83 -1.65 -13.44
CA HIS A 101 9.20 -1.58 -12.11
C HIS A 101 10.09 -2.07 -10.94
N ILE A 102 11.38 -1.71 -10.95
CA ILE A 102 12.29 -1.98 -9.82
C ILE A 102 12.04 -0.92 -8.75
N VAL A 103 11.52 -1.31 -7.59
CA VAL A 103 11.34 -0.39 -6.44
C VAL A 103 12.69 0.14 -5.99
N VAL A 104 12.78 1.47 -5.86
CA VAL A 104 14.04 2.17 -5.54
C VAL A 104 13.97 2.91 -4.22
N GLY A 105 12.85 2.84 -3.53
CA GLY A 105 12.74 3.38 -2.20
C GLY A 105 11.33 3.39 -1.68
N LYS A 106 11.19 4.09 -0.56
CA LYS A 106 9.97 4.20 0.22
C LYS A 106 9.87 5.61 0.77
N ASP A 107 8.75 6.27 0.52
CA ASP A 107 8.57 7.68 0.89
C ASP A 107 7.18 7.91 1.49
N ILE A 108 7.10 8.78 2.49
CA ILE A 108 5.86 9.26 3.10
C ILE A 108 5.62 10.70 2.68
N PHE A 109 4.39 10.98 2.25
CA PHE A 109 3.91 12.31 1.91
C PHE A 109 2.70 12.63 2.76
N THR A 110 2.66 13.84 3.32
CA THR A 110 1.42 14.40 3.84
C THR A 110 1.08 15.66 3.07
N TYR A 111 -0.04 15.62 2.36
CA TYR A 111 -0.61 16.77 1.68
C TYR A 111 -1.74 17.38 2.49
N GLN A 112 -1.83 18.70 2.45
CA GLN A 112 -3.01 19.43 2.83
C GLN A 112 -3.75 19.85 1.56
N ILE A 113 -5.05 19.61 1.50
CA ILE A 113 -5.93 20.00 0.39
C ILE A 113 -7.01 20.93 0.94
N SER A 114 -7.18 22.10 0.33
CA SER A 114 -8.22 23.05 0.71
C SER A 114 -8.58 24.02 -0.42
N PRO A 115 -9.74 24.70 -0.36
CA PRO A 115 -10.10 25.73 -1.31
C PRO A 115 -9.09 26.89 -1.40
N SER A 116 -8.31 27.14 -0.35
CA SER A 116 -7.42 28.31 -0.28
C SER A 116 -6.08 28.12 -1.01
N PHE A 117 -5.58 26.89 -1.12
CA PHE A 117 -4.27 26.60 -1.74
C PHE A 117 -4.28 25.40 -2.68
N ASN A 118 -5.45 24.81 -2.95
CA ASN A 118 -5.65 23.62 -3.74
C ASN A 118 -4.93 22.39 -3.15
N VAL A 119 -3.63 22.22 -3.40
CA VAL A 119 -2.80 21.12 -2.88
C VAL A 119 -1.47 21.68 -2.36
N LYS A 120 -1.13 21.37 -1.11
CA LYS A 120 0.12 21.79 -0.45
C LYS A 120 0.79 20.59 0.20
N LEU A 121 2.05 20.32 -0.14
CA LEU A 121 2.87 19.35 0.60
C LEU A 121 3.26 19.97 1.95
N ILE A 122 2.81 19.37 3.06
CA ILE A 122 3.09 19.87 4.41
C ILE A 122 4.14 19.01 5.13
N HIS A 123 4.26 17.74 4.76
CA HIS A 123 5.31 16.85 5.26
C HIS A 123 5.81 15.93 4.16
N TYR A 124 7.11 15.65 4.17
CA TYR A 124 7.76 14.68 3.31
C TYR A 124 8.86 13.99 4.09
N GLN A 125 8.88 12.67 4.05
CA GLN A 125 9.90 11.85 4.66
C GLN A 125 10.33 10.75 3.69
N HIS A 126 11.63 10.74 3.39
CA HIS A 126 12.27 9.62 2.70
C HIS A 126 12.63 8.55 3.74
N LEU A 127 12.10 7.34 3.60
CA LEU A 127 12.34 6.23 4.54
C LEU A 127 13.47 5.32 4.05
N GLU A 128 13.43 4.95 2.77
CA GLU A 128 14.36 4.00 2.17
C GLU A 128 14.75 4.45 0.78
N GLY A 129 16.02 4.26 0.42
CA GLY A 129 16.54 4.53 -0.92
C GLY A 129 17.05 3.26 -1.60
N PRO A 130 17.69 3.38 -2.79
CA PRO A 130 18.08 2.20 -3.56
C PRO A 130 19.17 1.41 -2.82
N ASP A 131 18.94 0.13 -2.56
CA ASP A 131 19.98 -0.77 -2.05
C ASP A 131 20.87 -1.26 -3.19
N LYS A 132 22.10 -0.74 -3.25
CA LYS A 132 23.10 -1.11 -4.26
C LYS A 132 23.39 -2.61 -4.33
N ASN A 133 23.26 -3.34 -3.21
CA ASN A 133 23.58 -4.77 -3.16
C ASN A 133 22.42 -5.64 -3.66
N ALA A 134 21.18 -5.20 -3.44
CA ALA A 134 19.98 -5.86 -3.92
C ALA A 134 19.57 -5.40 -5.34
N PHE A 135 20.14 -4.29 -5.82
CA PHE A 135 19.80 -3.74 -7.13
C PHE A 135 20.27 -4.68 -8.26
N PRO A 136 19.41 -4.99 -9.24
CA PRO A 136 19.78 -5.85 -10.35
C PRO A 136 21.01 -5.33 -11.11
N TRP A 137 22.05 -6.16 -11.24
CA TRP A 137 23.34 -5.78 -11.81
C TRP A 137 23.22 -5.21 -13.24
N ASN A 138 22.28 -5.73 -14.03
CA ASN A 138 22.03 -5.32 -15.40
C ASN A 138 21.31 -3.96 -15.51
N TYR A 139 20.90 -3.39 -14.37
CA TYR A 139 20.32 -2.05 -14.26
C TYR A 139 21.16 -1.10 -13.41
N SER A 140 22.36 -1.50 -12.94
CA SER A 140 23.20 -0.67 -12.06
C SER A 140 23.60 0.69 -12.66
N ASN A 141 23.51 0.87 -13.98
CA ASN A 141 23.67 2.16 -14.65
C ASN A 141 22.58 3.20 -14.28
N LEU A 142 21.51 2.78 -13.62
CA LEU A 142 20.46 3.65 -13.10
C LEU A 142 20.82 4.27 -11.75
N LEU A 143 21.85 3.77 -11.06
CA LEU A 143 22.35 4.30 -9.80
C LEU A 143 23.53 5.26 -10.02
N LYS A 144 23.69 6.23 -9.12
CA LYS A 144 24.85 7.13 -9.04
C LYS A 144 25.90 6.67 -8.03
#